data_AF-G7GQ88-F1
#
_entry.id   AF-G7GQ88-F1
#
_cell.length_a   1.000
_cell.length_b   1.000
_cell.length_c   1.000
_cell.angle_alpha   90.00
_cell.angle_beta   90.00
_cell.angle_gamma   90.00
#
_symmetry.space_group_name_H-M   'P 1'
#
loop_
_entity.id
_entity.type
_entity.pdbx_description
1 polymer ?
#
loop_
_entity_poly.entity_id
_entity_poly.type
_entity_poly.pdbx_seq_one_letter_code
_entity_poly.pdbx_strand_id
1 'polypeptide(L)'
;MLGLTLQEIADALDGDAFAPKEMIDRLMARTRDTIARRQELLRRLDDVRSTDPGDWGDVLSTIALIRGLDDENPSTRQYSVLSAGSGDQHTVMLAEAALSEPDPHVAGALGWALARIGDQAVPVLAQALTGPSERSRRRAVEVLAKIDSPSATTALAGAVDVRKTKQTYDTRDQALVTDDDGTHVRH
;
A
#
# COMPACT_ATOMS: atom_id res chain seq x y z
N MET A 1 -12.01 -4.71 -40.44
CA MET A 1 -12.56 -4.49 -41.79
C MET A 1 -11.76 -5.31 -42.79
N LEU A 2 -12.43 -6.21 -43.52
CA LEU A 2 -11.85 -7.01 -44.59
C LEU A 2 -11.38 -6.05 -45.68
N GLY A 3 -10.07 -5.94 -45.88
CA GLY A 3 -9.47 -5.01 -46.83
C GLY A 3 -9.35 -5.62 -48.20
N LEU A 4 -10.46 -5.67 -48.92
CA LEU A 4 -10.55 -5.53 -50.38
C LEU A 4 -11.93 -4.90 -50.63
N THR A 5 -11.95 -3.72 -51.22
CA THR A 5 -13.18 -3.09 -51.67
C THR A 5 -13.75 -3.87 -52.87
N LEU A 6 -15.07 -3.84 -53.06
CA LEU A 6 -15.72 -4.44 -54.25
C LEU A 6 -15.11 -3.92 -55.56
N GLN A 7 -14.53 -2.72 -55.52
CA GLN A 7 -13.85 -2.06 -56.62
C GLN A 7 -12.51 -2.74 -56.98
N GLU A 8 -11.73 -3.17 -55.99
CA GLU A 8 -10.48 -3.91 -56.21
C GLU A 8 -10.74 -5.36 -56.69
N ILE A 9 -11.94 -5.90 -56.43
CA ILE A 9 -12.41 -7.17 -56.99
C ILE A 9 -12.86 -6.98 -58.45
N ALA A 10 -13.52 -5.87 -58.76
CA ALA A 10 -13.95 -5.52 -60.12
C ALA A 10 -12.76 -5.22 -61.04
N ASP A 11 -11.81 -4.39 -60.60
CA ASP A 11 -10.61 -4.04 -61.38
C ASP A 11 -9.70 -5.25 -61.68
N ALA A 12 -9.73 -6.28 -60.82
CA ALA A 12 -8.99 -7.52 -61.04
C ALA A 12 -9.68 -8.47 -62.04
N LEU A 13 -11.00 -8.38 -62.21
CA LEU A 13 -11.80 -9.19 -63.12
C LEU A 13 -11.81 -8.62 -64.55
N ASP A 14 -11.57 -7.32 -64.73
CA ASP A 14 -11.61 -6.63 -66.02
C ASP A 14 -10.29 -6.71 -66.83
N GLY A 15 -9.24 -7.37 -66.31
CA GLY A 15 -7.96 -7.57 -67.01
C GLY A 15 -7.84 -8.93 -67.71
N ASP A 16 -7.34 -8.94 -68.96
CA ASP A 16 -7.16 -10.11 -69.85
C ASP A 16 -6.22 -11.24 -69.35
N ALA A 17 -5.81 -11.22 -68.09
CA ALA A 17 -5.02 -12.27 -67.44
C ALA A 17 -5.53 -12.57 -66.02
N PHE A 18 -6.85 -12.66 -65.84
CA PHE A 18 -7.42 -13.11 -64.57
C PHE A 18 -6.99 -14.56 -64.28
N ALA A 19 -6.11 -14.73 -63.29
CA ALA A 19 -5.70 -16.03 -62.77
C ALA A 19 -6.40 -16.27 -61.41
N PRO A 20 -7.67 -16.73 -61.39
CA PRO A 20 -8.46 -16.84 -60.16
C PRO A 20 -7.78 -17.68 -59.08
N LYS A 21 -7.00 -18.69 -59.50
CA LYS A 21 -6.21 -19.52 -58.61
C LYS A 21 -5.17 -18.70 -57.83
N GLU A 22 -4.42 -17.81 -58.49
CA GLU A 22 -3.41 -16.97 -57.84
C GLU A 22 -4.03 -15.95 -56.88
N MET A 23 -5.21 -15.42 -57.23
CA MET A 23 -5.97 -14.54 -56.35
C MET A 23 -6.44 -15.28 -55.08
N ILE A 24 -6.98 -16.48 -55.24
CA ILE A 24 -7.39 -17.35 -54.12
C ILE A 24 -6.18 -17.70 -53.25
N ASP A 25 -5.05 -18.09 -53.84
CA ASP A 25 -3.82 -18.42 -53.11
C ASP A 25 -3.31 -17.22 -52.29
N ARG A 26 -3.37 -16.01 -52.84
CA ARG A 26 -3.00 -14.77 -52.14
C ARG A 26 -3.96 -14.45 -50.99
N LEU A 27 -5.27 -14.63 -51.18
CA LEU A 27 -6.27 -14.46 -50.13
C LEU A 27 -6.07 -15.47 -48.99
N MET A 28 -5.80 -16.73 -49.33
CA MET A 28 -5.51 -17.77 -48.36
C MET A 28 -4.23 -17.47 -47.57
N ALA A 29 -3.16 -17.04 -48.24
CA ALA A 29 -1.91 -16.65 -47.59
C ALA A 29 -2.13 -15.47 -46.62
N ARG A 30 -2.77 -14.39 -47.07
CA ARG A 30 -3.08 -13.22 -46.23
C ARG A 30 -3.98 -13.56 -45.03
N THR A 31 -4.95 -14.47 -45.23
CA THR A 31 -5.84 -14.92 -44.17
C THR A 31 -5.07 -15.72 -43.13
N ARG A 32 -4.18 -16.63 -43.55
CA ARG A 32 -3.30 -17.38 -42.65
C ARG A 32 -2.37 -16.46 -41.85
N ASP A 33 -1.76 -15.46 -42.48
CA ASP A 33 -0.92 -14.47 -41.79
C ASP A 33 -1.68 -13.66 -40.75
N THR A 34 -2.94 -13.33 -41.04
CA THR A 34 -3.81 -12.61 -40.10
C THR A 34 -4.17 -13.49 -38.91
N ILE A 35 -4.49 -14.76 -39.15
CA ILE A 35 -4.78 -15.74 -38.10
C ILE A 35 -3.55 -15.92 -37.20
N ALA A 36 -2.37 -16.11 -37.78
CA ALA A 36 -1.12 -16.27 -37.02
C ALA A 36 -0.83 -15.06 -36.11
N ARG A 37 -0.99 -13.84 -36.63
CA ARG A 37 -0.83 -12.61 -35.84
C ARG A 37 -1.84 -12.50 -34.70
N ARG A 38 -3.11 -12.87 -34.94
CA ARG A 38 -4.14 -12.86 -33.89
C ARG A 38 -3.88 -13.92 -32.82
N GLN A 39 -3.41 -15.10 -33.20
CA GLN A 39 -3.03 -16.16 -32.28
C GLN A 39 -1.83 -15.77 -31.42
N GLU A 40 -0.83 -15.10 -32.00
CA GLU A 40 0.32 -14.59 -31.24
C GLU A 40 -0.09 -13.50 -30.24
N LEU A 41 -0.97 -12.58 -30.63
CA LEU A 41 -1.52 -11.60 -29.69
C LEU A 41 -2.27 -12.28 -28.54
N LEU A 42 -3.12 -13.27 -28.86
CA LEU A 42 -3.85 -14.03 -27.84
C LEU A 42 -2.89 -14.73 -26.88
N ARG A 43 -1.83 -15.37 -27.40
CA ARG A 43 -0.79 -16.02 -26.58
C ARG A 43 -0.11 -15.02 -25.64
N ARG A 44 0.24 -13.82 -26.12
CA ARG A 44 0.83 -12.77 -25.29
C ARG A 44 -0.12 -12.25 -24.22
N LEU A 45 -1.39 -12.07 -24.56
CA LEU A 45 -2.39 -11.64 -23.58
C LEU A 45 -2.68 -12.73 -22.54
N ASP A 46 -2.63 -13.99 -22.95
CA ASP A 46 -2.74 -15.14 -22.05
C ASP A 46 -1.55 -15.21 -21.10
N ASP A 47 -0.34 -15.01 -21.62
CA ASP A 47 0.90 -14.92 -20.82
C ASP A 47 0.82 -13.76 -19.81
N VAL A 48 0.39 -12.56 -20.23
CA VAL A 48 0.18 -11.42 -19.31
C VAL A 48 -0.90 -11.72 -18.26
N ARG A 49 -1.97 -12.44 -18.63
CA ARG A 49 -3.03 -12.86 -17.69
C ARG A 49 -2.54 -13.94 -16.71
N SER A 50 -1.67 -14.84 -17.17
CA SER A 50 -1.08 -15.92 -16.38
C SER A 50 0.11 -15.48 -15.54
N THR A 51 0.72 -14.34 -15.88
CA THR A 51 1.68 -13.64 -15.02
C THR A 51 0.89 -12.94 -13.91
N ASP A 52 0.64 -13.73 -12.86
CA ASP A 52 -0.07 -13.46 -11.61
C ASP A 52 -1.07 -12.27 -11.58
N PRO A 53 -2.36 -12.52 -11.84
CA PRO A 53 -3.40 -11.49 -11.75
C PRO A 53 -3.69 -10.99 -10.33
N GLY A 54 -3.06 -11.57 -9.29
CA GLY A 54 -3.12 -11.03 -7.92
C GLY A 54 -2.41 -9.68 -7.78
N ASP A 55 -1.27 -9.50 -8.44
CA ASP A 55 -0.34 -8.41 -8.16
C ASP A 55 -0.83 -7.05 -8.72
N TRP A 56 -1.50 -7.01 -9.87
CA TRP A 56 -1.95 -5.73 -10.45
C TRP A 56 -3.07 -5.07 -9.64
N GLY A 57 -3.98 -5.86 -9.08
CA GLY A 57 -5.03 -5.36 -8.20
C GLY A 57 -4.44 -4.75 -6.93
N ASP A 58 -3.48 -5.44 -6.33
CA ASP A 58 -2.78 -5.00 -5.12
C ASP A 58 -1.89 -3.80 -5.36
N VAL A 59 -1.17 -3.75 -6.49
CA VAL A 59 -0.36 -2.58 -6.90
C VAL A 59 -1.25 -1.36 -7.11
N LEU A 60 -2.37 -1.49 -7.81
CA LEU A 60 -3.31 -0.39 -8.02
C LEU A 60 -3.98 0.05 -6.71
N SER A 61 -4.34 -0.89 -5.84
CA SER A 61 -4.85 -0.61 -4.49
C SER A 61 -3.82 0.15 -3.65
N THR A 62 -2.55 -0.29 -3.69
CA THR A 62 -1.43 0.38 -3.01
C THR A 62 -1.26 1.82 -3.50
N ILE A 63 -1.22 2.01 -4.83
CA ILE A 63 -1.06 3.35 -5.43
C ILE A 63 -2.25 4.25 -5.07
N ALA A 64 -3.47 3.72 -5.10
CA ALA A 64 -4.67 4.47 -4.73
C ALA A 64 -4.64 4.88 -3.24
N LEU A 65 -4.22 3.97 -2.35
CA LEU A 65 -4.10 4.24 -0.92
C LEU A 65 -3.01 5.28 -0.63
N ILE A 66 -1.84 5.19 -1.26
CA ILE A 66 -0.76 6.18 -1.11
C ILE A 66 -1.26 7.58 -1.51
N ARG A 67 -1.83 7.71 -2.72
CA ARG A 67 -2.36 9.00 -3.20
C ARG A 67 -3.46 9.54 -2.30
N GLY A 68 -4.32 8.64 -1.83
CA GLY A 68 -5.42 8.98 -0.94
C GLY A 68 -4.95 9.51 0.41
N LEU A 69 -3.91 8.89 1.00
CA LEU A 69 -3.33 9.31 2.28
C LEU A 69 -2.50 10.60 2.18
N ASP A 70 -2.00 10.95 1.00
CA ASP A 70 -1.22 12.18 0.75
C ASP A 70 -2.12 13.39 0.41
N ASP A 71 -3.43 13.19 0.26
CA ASP A 71 -4.37 14.26 -0.08
C ASP A 71 -4.49 15.28 1.07
N GLU A 72 -4.48 16.57 0.74
CA GLU A 72 -4.61 17.65 1.72
C GLU A 72 -5.96 17.61 2.45
N ASN A 73 -7.01 17.14 1.79
CA ASN A 73 -8.36 17.06 2.34
C ASN A 73 -8.50 15.85 3.28
N PRO A 74 -8.79 16.06 4.58
CA PRO A 74 -9.01 14.98 5.54
C PRO A 74 -10.12 14.01 5.13
N SER A 75 -11.17 14.49 4.45
CA SER A 75 -12.25 13.62 3.97
C SER A 75 -11.78 12.64 2.90
N THR A 76 -10.86 13.06 2.02
CA THR A 76 -10.26 12.17 1.02
C THR A 76 -9.40 11.12 1.72
N ARG A 77 -8.51 11.53 2.63
CA ARG A 77 -7.68 10.59 3.41
C ARG A 77 -8.54 9.56 4.16
N GLN A 78 -9.58 10.02 4.84
CA GLN A 78 -10.51 9.14 5.55
C GLN A 78 -11.20 8.16 4.60
N TYR A 79 -11.73 8.65 3.48
CA TYR A 79 -12.40 7.81 2.50
C TYR A 79 -11.45 6.74 1.94
N SER A 80 -10.20 7.12 1.62
CA SER A 80 -9.19 6.20 1.12
C SER A 80 -8.92 5.06 2.10
N VAL A 81 -8.80 5.36 3.40
CA VAL A 81 -8.63 4.34 4.45
C VAL A 81 -9.85 3.42 4.57
N LEU A 82 -11.06 3.98 4.51
CA LEU A 82 -12.29 3.19 4.62
C LEU A 82 -12.57 2.34 3.38
N SER A 83 -12.11 2.79 2.22
CA SER A 83 -12.23 2.08 0.94
C SER A 83 -11.12 1.06 0.72
N ALA A 84 -9.98 1.21 1.40
CA ALA A 84 -8.92 0.22 1.39
C ALA A 84 -9.44 -1.08 2.01
N GLY A 85 -9.36 -2.16 1.24
CA GLY A 85 -9.72 -3.49 1.72
C GLY A 85 -8.93 -3.88 2.98
N SER A 86 -9.35 -4.95 3.65
CA SER A 86 -8.73 -5.41 4.90
C SER A 86 -7.43 -6.19 4.72
N GLY A 87 -6.65 -5.87 3.68
CA GLY A 87 -5.38 -6.52 3.39
C GLY A 87 -4.30 -6.10 4.38
N ASP A 88 -3.54 -7.08 4.88
CA ASP A 88 -2.40 -6.88 5.79
C ASP A 88 -1.18 -6.27 5.08
N GLN A 89 -1.11 -6.34 3.75
CA GLN A 89 -0.05 -5.75 2.91
C GLN A 89 0.17 -4.25 3.15
N HIS A 90 -0.82 -3.53 3.68
CA HIS A 90 -0.73 -2.09 3.96
C HIS A 90 -0.44 -1.75 5.42
N THR A 91 -0.19 -2.75 6.28
CA THR A 91 -0.09 -2.58 7.74
C THR A 91 0.91 -1.51 8.17
N VAL A 92 2.13 -1.55 7.61
CA VAL A 92 3.19 -0.60 7.96
C VAL A 92 2.80 0.83 7.58
N MET A 93 2.32 1.02 6.35
CA MET A 93 1.89 2.32 5.83
C MET A 93 0.71 2.89 6.63
N LEU A 94 -0.29 2.07 6.95
CA LEU A 94 -1.43 2.49 7.77
C LEU A 94 -1.00 2.84 9.19
N ALA A 95 -0.05 2.10 9.77
CA ALA A 95 0.49 2.40 11.10
C ALA A 95 1.26 3.72 11.11
N GLU A 96 2.14 3.96 10.14
CA GLU A 96 2.87 5.22 10.00
C GLU A 96 1.93 6.41 9.83
N ALA A 97 0.93 6.29 8.95
CA ALA A 97 -0.11 7.30 8.77
C ALA A 97 -0.89 7.53 10.07
N ALA A 98 -1.29 6.47 10.78
CA ALA A 98 -2.02 6.59 12.04
C ALA A 98 -1.20 7.39 13.07
N LEU A 99 0.10 7.15 13.16
CA LEU A 99 0.97 7.76 14.17
C LEU A 99 1.28 9.24 13.91
N SER A 100 1.13 9.72 12.67
CA SER A 100 1.48 11.09 12.25
C SER A 100 0.29 11.97 11.90
N GLU A 101 -0.85 11.40 11.51
CA GLU A 101 -2.03 12.12 11.00
C GLU A 101 -2.44 13.35 11.86
N PRO A 102 -2.60 14.56 11.33
CA PRO A 102 -3.06 15.69 12.15
C PRO A 102 -4.54 15.60 12.55
N ASP A 103 -5.40 15.06 11.69
CA ASP A 103 -6.85 15.05 11.88
C ASP A 103 -7.31 13.90 12.79
N PRO A 104 -8.13 14.17 13.83
CA PRO A 104 -8.58 13.14 14.77
C PRO A 104 -9.56 12.13 14.15
N HIS A 105 -10.37 12.52 13.16
CA HIS A 105 -11.31 11.62 12.49
C HIS A 105 -10.57 10.66 11.56
N VAL A 106 -9.61 11.16 10.80
CA VAL A 106 -8.75 10.32 9.94
C VAL A 106 -7.91 9.37 10.79
N ALA A 107 -7.32 9.86 11.89
CA ALA A 107 -6.57 9.01 12.82
C ALA A 107 -7.46 7.93 13.46
N GLY A 108 -8.72 8.26 13.75
CA GLY A 108 -9.72 7.30 14.21
C GLY A 108 -9.99 6.19 13.20
N ALA A 109 -10.14 6.55 11.92
CA ALA A 109 -10.34 5.60 10.82
C ALA A 109 -9.12 4.69 10.60
N LEU A 110 -7.92 5.27 10.61
CA LEU A 110 -6.66 4.53 10.53
C LEU A 110 -6.50 3.55 11.69
N GLY A 111 -6.79 3.99 12.91
CA GLY A 111 -6.77 3.12 14.10
C GLY A 111 -7.81 2.00 14.04
N TRP A 112 -8.99 2.24 13.44
CA TRP A 112 -9.98 1.19 13.20
C TRP A 112 -9.51 0.18 12.14
N ALA A 113 -8.90 0.65 11.05
CA ALA A 113 -8.34 -0.23 10.02
C ALA A 113 -7.24 -1.13 10.59
N LEU A 114 -6.34 -0.58 11.42
CA LEU A 114 -5.30 -1.35 12.11
C LEU A 114 -5.87 -2.33 13.14
N ALA A 115 -6.94 -1.97 13.84
CA ALA A 115 -7.63 -2.91 14.74
C ALA A 115 -8.20 -4.12 13.99
N ARG A 116 -8.67 -3.93 12.75
CA ARG A 116 -9.13 -5.04 11.89
C ARG A 116 -8.00 -5.92 11.39
N ILE A 117 -6.84 -5.33 11.10
CA ILE A 117 -5.61 -6.07 10.77
C ILE A 117 -5.17 -6.92 11.98
N GLY A 118 -5.32 -6.40 13.19
CA GLY A 118 -5.05 -7.13 14.42
C GLY A 118 -3.55 -7.25 14.71
N ASP A 119 -3.12 -8.46 15.10
CA ASP A 119 -1.78 -8.70 15.64
C ASP A 119 -0.62 -8.36 14.69
N GLN A 120 -0.85 -8.34 13.39
CA GLN A 120 0.17 -7.92 12.41
C GLN A 120 0.59 -6.45 12.59
N ALA A 121 -0.28 -5.60 13.15
CA ALA A 121 0.03 -4.20 13.42
C ALA A 121 0.83 -4.00 14.72
N VAL A 122 0.83 -4.98 15.63
CA VAL A 122 1.42 -4.85 16.97
C VAL A 122 2.92 -4.51 16.94
N PRO A 123 3.78 -5.15 16.12
CA PRO A 123 5.21 -4.84 16.11
C PRO A 123 5.52 -3.37 15.79
N VAL A 124 4.83 -2.79 14.80
CA VAL A 124 5.05 -1.39 14.38
C VAL A 124 4.54 -0.43 15.46
N LEU A 125 3.35 -0.70 16.02
CA LEU A 125 2.77 0.12 17.08
C LEU A 125 3.60 0.05 18.38
N ALA A 126 4.16 -1.13 18.72
CA ALA A 126 4.99 -1.32 19.89
C ALA A 126 6.29 -0.49 19.81
N GLN A 127 6.91 -0.39 18.64
CA GLN A 127 8.07 0.49 18.45
C GLN A 127 7.72 1.95 18.76
N ALA A 128 6.55 2.40 18.29
CA ALA A 128 6.08 3.76 18.51
C ALA A 128 5.82 4.11 19.98
N LEU A 129 5.56 3.12 20.87
CA LEU A 129 5.44 3.34 22.32
C LEU A 129 6.73 3.86 22.96
N THR A 130 7.88 3.58 22.36
CA THR A 130 9.20 4.05 22.84
C THR A 130 9.74 5.24 22.04
N GLY A 131 9.00 5.69 21.03
CA GLY A 131 9.38 6.80 20.17
C GLY A 131 9.40 8.16 20.88
N PRO A 132 10.10 9.16 20.31
CA PRO A 132 10.26 10.48 20.94
C PRO A 132 8.96 11.30 20.96
N SER A 133 8.08 11.11 19.98
CA SER A 133 6.82 11.86 19.84
C SER A 133 5.76 11.40 20.85
N GLU A 134 5.33 12.30 21.74
CA GLU A 134 4.24 12.03 22.69
C GLU A 134 2.92 11.72 21.99
N ARG A 135 2.60 12.47 20.93
CA ARG A 135 1.40 12.24 20.12
C ARG A 135 1.39 10.84 19.53
N SER A 136 2.52 10.41 18.96
CA SER A 136 2.65 9.07 18.38
C SER A 136 2.58 7.98 19.44
N ARG A 137 3.22 8.16 20.62
CA ARG A 137 3.07 7.22 21.75
C ARG A 137 1.63 7.07 22.19
N ARG A 138 0.92 8.19 22.38
CA ARG A 138 -0.49 8.18 22.80
C ARG A 138 -1.35 7.44 21.77
N ARG A 139 -1.14 7.68 20.48
CA ARG A 139 -1.86 6.98 19.43
C ARG A 139 -1.56 5.50 19.36
N ALA A 140 -0.29 5.12 19.50
CA ALA A 140 0.08 3.72 19.57
C ALA A 140 -0.69 3.01 20.71
N VAL A 141 -0.80 3.64 21.88
CA VAL A 141 -1.62 3.12 22.98
C VAL A 141 -3.10 2.99 22.59
N GLU A 142 -3.70 4.03 22.00
CA GLU A 142 -5.11 4.03 21.59
C GLU A 142 -5.41 2.93 20.56
N VAL A 143 -4.51 2.68 19.60
CA VAL A 143 -4.69 1.64 18.58
C VAL A 143 -4.47 0.24 19.15
N LEU A 144 -3.41 0.04 19.96
CA LEU A 144 -3.16 -1.25 20.62
C LEU A 144 -4.31 -1.65 21.55
N ALA A 145 -4.90 -0.69 22.26
CA ALA A 145 -6.09 -0.92 23.08
C ALA A 145 -7.32 -1.34 22.25
N LYS A 146 -7.43 -0.89 20.98
CA LYS A 146 -8.50 -1.31 20.07
C LYS A 146 -8.26 -2.68 19.43
N ILE A 147 -7.00 -3.09 19.27
CA ILE A 147 -6.66 -4.44 18.79
C ILE A 147 -7.09 -5.49 19.81
N ASP A 148 -6.98 -5.18 21.11
CA ASP A 148 -7.48 -6.01 22.22
C ASP A 148 -7.05 -7.48 22.14
N SER A 149 -5.74 -7.69 21.98
CA SER A 149 -5.14 -9.02 21.90
C SER A 149 -4.10 -9.26 23.00
N PRO A 150 -3.73 -10.52 23.28
CA PRO A 150 -2.63 -10.83 24.20
C PRO A 150 -1.30 -10.18 23.78
N SER A 151 -1.02 -10.15 22.48
CA SER A 151 0.16 -9.51 21.89
C SER A 151 0.15 -7.99 22.15
N ALA A 152 -0.99 -7.34 21.91
CA ALA A 152 -1.16 -5.91 22.17
C ALA A 152 -1.05 -5.58 23.67
N THR A 153 -1.64 -6.40 24.53
CA THR A 153 -1.58 -6.25 25.99
C THR A 153 -0.14 -6.37 26.50
N THR A 154 0.61 -7.33 25.97
CA THR A 154 2.03 -7.52 26.30
C THR A 154 2.87 -6.31 25.88
N ALA A 155 2.63 -5.77 24.68
CA ALA A 155 3.31 -4.57 24.20
C ALA A 155 3.02 -3.35 25.10
N LEU A 156 1.75 -3.16 25.51
CA LEU A 156 1.36 -2.08 26.42
C LEU A 156 2.01 -2.23 27.81
N ALA A 157 2.02 -3.43 28.38
CA ALA A 157 2.64 -3.70 29.67
C ALA A 157 4.15 -3.41 29.65
N GLY A 158 4.86 -3.87 28.61
CA GLY A 158 6.30 -3.63 28.46
C GLY A 158 6.66 -2.13 28.41
N ALA A 159 5.82 -1.30 27.78
CA ALA A 159 6.06 0.14 27.72
C ALA A 159 5.95 0.85 29.09
N VAL A 160 5.07 0.36 29.97
CA VAL A 160 4.93 0.91 31.34
C VAL A 160 6.17 0.61 32.17
N ASP A 161 6.73 -0.59 32.05
CA ASP A 161 7.93 -0.98 32.80
C ASP A 161 9.18 -0.22 32.33
N VAL A 162 9.35 -0.03 31.02
CA VAL A 162 10.45 0.80 30.47
C VAL A 162 10.35 2.27 30.94
N ARG A 163 9.14 2.80 31.15
CA ARG A 163 8.97 4.17 31.64
C ARG A 163 9.33 4.30 33.12
N LYS A 164 8.99 3.29 33.94
CA LYS A 164 9.37 3.25 35.37
C LYS A 164 10.89 3.19 35.55
N THR A 165 11.61 2.45 34.70
CA THR A 165 13.08 2.38 34.77
C THR A 165 13.72 3.70 34.35
N LYS A 166 13.30 4.34 33.26
CA LYS A 166 13.82 5.68 32.88
C LYS A 166 13.57 6.74 33.94
N GLN A 167 12.38 6.76 34.54
CA GLN A 167 12.04 7.73 35.58
C GLN A 167 12.83 7.49 36.89
N THR A 168 13.24 6.26 37.19
CA THR A 168 14.05 5.96 38.40
C THR A 168 15.55 6.28 38.24
N TYR A 169 16.08 6.33 37.03
CA TYR A 169 17.43 6.82 36.76
C TYR A 169 17.51 8.35 36.73
N ASP A 170 16.55 9.03 36.12
CA ASP A 170 16.50 10.50 36.03
C ASP A 170 16.44 11.15 37.44
N THR A 171 15.66 10.58 38.37
CA THR A 171 15.61 11.07 39.77
C THR A 171 16.89 10.76 40.56
N ARG A 172 17.65 9.72 40.19
CA ARG A 172 18.92 9.38 40.85
C ARG A 172 20.05 10.32 40.42
N ASP A 173 20.12 10.67 39.14
CA ASP A 173 21.12 11.62 38.63
C ASP A 173 20.84 13.05 39.12
N GLN A 174 19.57 13.46 39.27
CA GLN A 174 19.22 14.75 39.89
C GLN A 174 19.56 14.84 41.38
N ALA A 175 19.52 13.73 42.12
CA ALA A 175 19.87 13.71 43.55
C ALA A 175 21.38 13.75 43.82
N LEU A 176 22.22 13.36 42.86
CA LEU A 176 23.69 13.40 42.99
C LEU A 176 24.30 14.76 42.61
N VAL A 177 23.54 15.64 41.95
CA VAL A 177 24.02 16.98 41.53
C VAL A 177 23.75 18.06 42.59
N THR A 178 22.88 17.81 43.59
CA THR A 178 22.55 18.81 44.62
C THR A 178 23.45 18.81 45.85
N ASP A 179 24.41 17.90 45.95
CA ASP A 179 25.22 17.72 47.17
C ASP A 179 26.64 18.35 47.10
N ASP A 180 27.00 19.09 46.03
CA ASP A 180 28.35 19.68 45.87
C ASP A 180 28.44 21.22 46.08
N ASP A 181 27.32 21.93 46.29
CA ASP A 181 27.37 23.40 46.54
C ASP A 181 27.33 23.76 48.03
N GLY A 182 28.30 23.20 48.76
CA GLY A 182 28.41 23.42 50.19
C GLY A 182 29.79 23.09 50.70
N THR A 183 30.78 23.94 50.38
CA THR A 183 31.81 24.45 51.33
C THR A 183 32.90 25.21 50.56
N HIS A 184 32.90 26.55 50.63
CA HIS A 184 34.13 27.32 50.86
C HIS A 184 33.77 28.68 51.47
N VAL A 185 33.88 28.80 52.80
CA VAL A 185 35.05 29.22 53.61
C VAL A 185 34.81 30.64 54.12
N ARG A 186 34.53 30.71 55.43
CA ARG A 186 34.71 31.90 56.26
C ARG A 186 36.18 32.33 56.16
N HIS A 187 36.44 33.61 55.93
CA HIS A 187 37.41 34.42 56.68
C HIS A 187 37.15 35.90 56.45
#